data_AF-A0A938GFD4-F1
#
_entry.id   AF-A0A938GFD4-F1
#
_cell.length_a   1.000
_cell.length_b   1.000
_cell.length_c   1.000
_cell.angle_alpha   90.00
_cell.angle_beta   90.00
_cell.angle_gamma   90.00
#
_symmetry.space_group_name_H-M   'P 1'
#
loop_
_entity.id
_entity.type
_entity.pdbx_description
1 polymer ?
#
loop_
_entity_poly.entity_id
_entity_poly.type
_entity_poly.pdbx_seq_one_letter_code
_entity_poly.pdbx_strand_id
1 'polypeptide(L)'
;MESVLTGARMGRSSGTAINDPRRVSLDFVRGPEHHPPMNLILSTHNVTLTKAIEDHIMDRIRKLEHLDRFAIDVRVTLEHDHKKIPERAFKCTMRLTMPGPDLFAEDSERDLYAAIDLVTKKIEQQIRKRHNKYKARKHTLAAQTKRKRQEAGIQ
;
A
#
# COMPACT_ATOMS: atom_id res chain seq x y z
N MET A 1 -41.06 61.43 -0.61
CA MET A 1 -40.15 60.68 -1.48
C MET A 1 -39.47 59.64 -0.63
N GLU A 2 -39.70 58.38 -1.01
CA GLU A 2 -38.82 57.23 -0.78
C GLU A 2 -38.63 56.70 0.66
N SER A 3 -39.03 55.45 0.97
CA SER A 3 -38.27 54.19 0.74
C SER A 3 -37.30 53.94 1.92
N VAL A 4 -37.13 52.80 2.60
CA VAL A 4 -37.67 51.43 2.55
C VAL A 4 -37.45 50.81 3.95
N LEU A 5 -38.26 49.82 4.25
CA LEU A 5 -38.28 48.87 5.37
C LEU A 5 -36.92 48.27 5.77
N THR A 6 -36.67 48.18 7.09
CA THR A 6 -35.74 47.21 7.69
C THR A 6 -36.52 46.19 8.52
N GLY A 7 -36.69 45.00 7.94
CA GLY A 7 -36.32 43.71 8.55
C GLY A 7 -36.94 43.30 9.88
N ALA A 8 -38.00 42.49 9.80
CA ALA A 8 -38.48 41.62 10.86
C ALA A 8 -37.51 40.45 11.17
N ARG A 9 -37.45 40.04 12.45
CA ARG A 9 -37.52 38.63 12.95
C ARG A 9 -37.29 38.64 14.48
N MET A 10 -38.30 38.44 15.33
CA MET A 10 -39.04 37.19 15.64
C MET A 10 -38.29 36.29 16.64
N GLY A 11 -38.88 36.14 17.83
CA GLY A 11 -39.08 34.83 18.47
C GLY A 11 -37.96 34.29 19.36
N ARG A 12 -38.21 34.30 20.67
CA ARG A 12 -37.53 33.53 21.72
C ARG A 12 -37.69 32.02 21.47
N SER A 13 -36.68 31.22 21.80
CA SER A 13 -36.90 29.92 22.46
C SER A 13 -35.58 29.34 22.99
N SER A 14 -35.55 29.17 24.30
CA SER A 14 -34.69 28.28 25.08
C SER A 14 -34.55 26.90 24.44
N GLY A 15 -33.31 26.46 24.20
CA GLY A 15 -32.96 25.09 23.83
C GLY A 15 -31.95 24.53 24.82
N THR A 16 -32.46 23.74 25.75
CA THR A 16 -31.76 23.02 26.83
C THR A 16 -30.55 22.25 26.30
N ALA A 17 -29.40 22.41 26.96
CA ALA A 17 -28.22 21.58 26.74
C ALA A 17 -28.52 20.14 27.15
N ILE A 18 -28.77 19.27 26.17
CA ILE A 18 -28.88 17.83 26.37
C ILE A 18 -27.46 17.27 26.45
N ASN A 19 -27.01 17.00 27.67
CA ASN A 19 -25.75 16.34 27.97
C ASN A 19 -25.97 14.83 27.79
N ASP A 20 -25.55 14.28 26.64
CA ASP A 20 -25.72 12.87 26.30
C ASP A 20 -24.41 12.09 26.59
N PRO A 21 -24.36 11.22 27.61
CA PRO A 21 -23.12 10.58 28.09
C PRO A 21 -22.63 9.41 27.24
N ARG A 22 -23.06 9.26 25.98
CA ARG A 22 -22.66 8.14 25.10
C ARG A 22 -21.93 8.55 23.82
N ARG A 23 -21.44 9.79 23.73
CA ARG A 23 -20.59 10.20 22.62
C ARG A 23 -19.14 9.75 22.89
N VAL A 24 -18.80 8.55 22.43
CA VAL A 24 -17.39 8.14 22.30
C VAL A 24 -16.78 9.04 21.22
N SER A 25 -16.05 10.07 21.65
CA SER A 25 -15.26 10.90 20.76
C SER A 25 -14.11 10.05 20.20
N LEU A 26 -14.30 9.53 18.99
CA LEU A 26 -13.20 9.10 18.13
C LEU A 26 -12.55 10.36 17.54
N ASP A 27 -11.96 11.16 18.41
CA ASP A 27 -11.04 12.23 18.01
C ASP A 27 -9.69 11.57 17.69
N PHE A 28 -9.71 10.59 16.78
CA PHE A 28 -8.51 10.04 16.18
C PHE A 28 -8.03 11.10 15.19
N VAL A 29 -7.28 12.07 15.72
CA VAL A 29 -6.43 12.94 14.92
C VAL A 29 -5.49 12.02 14.16
N ARG A 30 -5.87 11.62 12.94
CA ARG A 30 -4.92 11.13 11.95
C ARG A 30 -4.01 12.30 11.66
N GLY A 31 -2.89 12.36 12.37
CA GLY A 31 -1.74 13.12 11.91
C GLY A 31 -1.42 12.70 10.47
N PRO A 32 -0.78 13.56 9.68
CA PRO A 32 -0.44 13.23 8.31
C PRO A 32 0.40 11.95 8.35
N GLU A 33 -0.13 10.88 7.75
CA GLU A 33 0.54 9.59 7.59
C GLU A 33 1.71 9.78 6.62
N HIS A 34 2.77 10.45 7.07
CA HIS A 34 4.08 10.38 6.46
C HIS A 34 4.65 9.01 6.82
N HIS A 35 4.28 7.99 6.04
CA HIS A 35 5.10 6.79 6.01
C HIS A 35 6.53 7.24 5.65
N PRO A 36 7.54 6.90 6.46
CA PRO A 36 8.91 7.15 6.05
C PRO A 36 9.13 6.47 4.69
N PRO A 37 9.88 7.10 3.77
CA PRO A 37 10.14 6.50 2.48
C PRO A 37 10.74 5.11 2.66
N MET A 38 10.34 4.18 1.80
CA MET A 38 10.81 2.80 1.83
C MET A 38 12.35 2.74 1.81
N ASN A 39 12.95 2.00 2.74
CA ASN A 39 14.40 1.85 2.77
C ASN A 39 14.86 0.86 1.70
N LEU A 40 15.72 1.30 0.77
CA LEU A 40 16.35 0.45 -0.24
C LEU A 40 17.71 -0.06 0.26
N ILE A 41 17.87 -1.38 0.30
CA ILE A 41 19.14 -2.06 0.55
C ILE A 41 19.56 -2.77 -0.73
N LEU A 42 20.57 -2.23 -1.42
CA LEU A 42 21.12 -2.81 -2.64
C LEU A 42 22.41 -3.59 -2.34
N SER A 43 22.50 -4.81 -2.85
CA SER A 43 23.69 -5.66 -2.76
C SER A 43 24.05 -6.20 -4.15
N THR A 44 25.33 -6.17 -4.50
CA THR A 44 25.81 -6.60 -5.82
C THR A 44 26.95 -7.60 -5.68
N HIS A 45 26.91 -8.70 -6.42
CA HIS A 45 27.96 -9.70 -6.50
C HIS A 45 28.38 -9.87 -7.96
N ASN A 46 29.65 -9.54 -8.26
CA ASN A 46 30.22 -9.63 -9.62
C ASN A 46 29.51 -8.77 -10.68
N VAL A 47 28.72 -7.79 -10.26
CA VAL A 47 28.07 -6.79 -11.12
C VAL A 47 28.66 -5.42 -10.83
N THR A 48 29.05 -4.69 -11.87
CA THR A 48 29.44 -3.28 -11.74
C THR A 48 28.18 -2.42 -11.60
N LEU A 49 28.01 -1.80 -10.44
CA LEU A 49 26.92 -0.84 -10.23
C LEU A 49 27.22 0.45 -11.00
N THR A 50 26.38 0.75 -11.99
CA THR A 50 26.41 2.02 -12.72
C THR A 50 25.21 2.87 -12.31
N LYS A 51 25.31 4.19 -12.50
CA LYS A 51 24.21 5.11 -12.21
C LYS A 51 22.92 4.74 -12.95
N ALA A 52 23.03 4.29 -14.21
CA ALA A 52 21.88 3.86 -15.00
C ALA A 52 21.18 2.62 -14.42
N ILE A 53 21.93 1.70 -13.80
CA ILE A 53 21.36 0.53 -13.12
C ILE A 53 20.66 0.97 -11.84
N GLU A 54 21.29 1.85 -11.06
CA GLU A 54 20.70 2.40 -9.83
C GLU A 54 19.40 3.16 -10.12
N ASP A 55 19.40 4.06 -11.10
CA ASP A 55 18.22 4.82 -11.53
C ASP A 55 17.09 3.87 -11.98
N HIS A 56 17.42 2.81 -12.73
CA HIS A 56 16.44 1.80 -13.15
C HIS A 56 15.81 1.07 -11.96
N ILE A 57 16.61 0.64 -10.98
CA ILE A 57 16.12 -0.01 -9.77
C ILE A 57 15.23 0.96 -8.98
N MET A 58 15.65 2.21 -8.82
CA MET A 58 14.89 3.25 -8.13
C MET A 58 13.52 3.46 -8.77
N ASP A 59 13.44 3.50 -10.10
CA ASP A 59 12.17 3.61 -10.82
C ASP A 59 11.28 2.37 -10.65
N ARG A 60 11.85 1.17 -10.51
CA ARG A 60 11.10 -0.04 -10.18
C ARG A 60 10.58 -0.02 -8.74
N ILE A 61 11.39 0.40 -7.78
CA ILE A 61 10.99 0.50 -6.37
C ILE A 61 9.89 1.54 -6.18
N ARG A 62 9.98 2.71 -6.83
CA ARG A 62 8.91 3.73 -6.80
C ARG A 62 7.56 3.19 -7.27
N LYS A 63 7.55 2.29 -8.27
CA LYS A 63 6.30 1.62 -8.70
C LYS A 63 5.74 0.71 -7.61
N LEU A 64 6.59 -0.01 -6.89
CA LEU A 64 6.17 -0.87 -5.78
C LEU A 64 5.64 -0.06 -4.60
N GLU A 65 6.28 1.04 -4.26
CA GLU A 65 5.84 1.98 -3.23
C GLU A 65 4.45 2.55 -3.55
N HIS A 66 4.20 2.90 -4.82
CA HIS A 66 2.89 3.36 -5.26
C HIS A 66 1.81 2.28 -5.16
N LEU A 67 2.17 1.01 -5.36
CA LEU A 67 1.24 -0.12 -5.27
C LEU A 67 0.89 -0.46 -3.82
N ASP A 68 1.85 -0.38 -2.90
CA ASP A 68 1.64 -0.63 -1.48
C ASP A 68 2.36 0.40 -0.60
N ARG A 69 1.57 1.32 -0.03
CA ARG A 69 2.06 2.39 0.84
C ARG A 69 2.56 1.91 2.20
N PHE A 70 2.33 0.65 2.55
CA PHE A 70 2.75 0.07 3.83
C PHE A 70 4.07 -0.71 3.73
N ALA A 71 4.73 -0.71 2.58
CA ALA A 71 6.04 -1.35 2.45
C ALA A 71 7.10 -0.61 3.28
N ILE A 72 7.93 -1.37 4.00
CA ILE A 72 8.87 -0.86 5.01
C ILE A 72 10.28 -0.77 4.42
N ASP A 73 10.77 -1.90 3.90
CA ASP A 73 12.08 -2.01 3.29
C ASP A 73 12.05 -2.93 2.07
N VAL A 74 12.98 -2.68 1.15
CA VAL A 74 13.23 -3.55 0.01
C VAL A 74 14.71 -3.88 -0.05
N ARG A 75 15.00 -5.17 -0.14
CA ARG A 75 16.35 -5.69 -0.36
C ARG A 75 16.44 -6.23 -1.77
N VAL A 76 17.37 -5.68 -2.55
CA VAL A 76 17.66 -6.11 -3.91
C VAL A 76 19.08 -6.66 -3.94
N THR A 77 19.23 -7.90 -4.38
CA THR A 77 20.53 -8.55 -4.58
C THR A 77 20.69 -8.86 -6.06
N LEU A 78 21.74 -8.32 -6.66
CA LEU A 78 22.12 -8.56 -8.06
C LEU A 78 23.36 -9.43 -8.11
N GLU A 79 23.34 -10.48 -8.91
CA GLU A 79 24.44 -11.43 -9.06
C GLU A 79 24.72 -11.67 -10.55
N HIS A 80 26.00 -11.73 -10.91
CA HIS A 80 26.43 -12.18 -12.24
C HIS A 80 27.36 -13.38 -12.10
N ASP A 81 26.89 -14.53 -12.57
CA ASP A 81 27.61 -15.80 -12.51
C ASP A 81 28.09 -16.20 -13.89
N HIS A 82 29.40 -15.99 -14.12
CA HIS A 82 30.06 -16.30 -15.39
C HIS A 82 30.19 -17.82 -15.64
N LYS A 83 29.93 -18.67 -14.64
CA LYS A 83 30.04 -20.13 -14.75
C LYS A 83 28.72 -20.79 -15.14
N LYS A 84 27.61 -20.05 -15.08
CA LYS A 84 26.29 -20.55 -15.50
C LYS A 84 26.12 -20.48 -17.00
N ILE A 85 25.10 -21.19 -17.49
CA ILE A 85 24.63 -21.12 -18.87
C ILE A 85 24.36 -19.63 -19.19
N PRO A 86 24.77 -19.12 -20.37
CA PRO A 86 24.63 -17.69 -20.73
C PRO A 86 23.20 -17.16 -20.60
N GLU A 87 22.18 -18.02 -20.75
CA GLU A 87 20.76 -17.68 -20.58
C GLU A 87 20.36 -17.37 -19.13
N ARG A 88 21.19 -17.70 -18.13
CA ARG A 88 20.92 -17.44 -16.69
C ARG A 88 22.13 -16.84 -15.99
N ALA A 89 22.94 -16.09 -16.74
CA ALA A 89 24.15 -15.47 -16.24
C ALA A 89 23.84 -14.44 -15.14
N PHE A 90 22.76 -13.66 -15.29
CA PHE A 90 22.35 -12.66 -14.31
C PHE A 90 21.23 -13.20 -13.43
N LYS A 91 21.37 -13.03 -12.13
CA LYS A 91 20.35 -13.37 -11.14
C LYS A 91 19.97 -12.13 -10.35
N CYS A 92 18.67 -11.93 -10.17
CA CYS A 92 18.13 -10.88 -9.33
C CYS A 92 17.24 -11.51 -8.26
N THR A 93 17.45 -11.12 -7.02
CA THR A 93 16.64 -11.54 -5.88
C THR A 93 16.12 -10.29 -5.18
N MET A 94 14.81 -10.24 -4.94
CA MET A 94 14.16 -9.12 -4.25
C MET A 94 13.31 -9.63 -3.09
N ARG A 95 13.51 -9.00 -1.93
CA ARG A 95 12.70 -9.20 -0.73
C ARG A 95 12.05 -7.88 -0.34
N LEU A 96 10.72 -7.86 -0.23
CA LEU A 96 9.95 -6.72 0.21
C LEU A 96 9.37 -7.03 1.59
N THR A 97 9.82 -6.27 2.58
CA THR A 97 9.35 -6.36 3.97
C THR A 97 8.17 -5.41 4.16
N MET A 98 7.10 -5.94 4.73
CA MET A 98 5.83 -5.23 4.87
C MET A 98 5.01 -5.83 6.01
N PRO A 99 4.08 -5.09 6.64
CA PRO A 99 3.34 -5.57 7.80
C PRO A 99 2.66 -6.92 7.53
N GLY A 100 3.11 -8.00 8.15
CA GLY A 100 2.63 -9.37 7.90
C GLY A 100 3.65 -10.22 7.12
N PRO A 101 3.23 -11.11 6.21
CA PRO A 101 4.17 -11.93 5.46
C PRO A 101 4.98 -11.10 4.46
N ASP A 102 6.30 -11.29 4.49
CA ASP A 102 7.22 -10.73 3.51
C ASP A 102 6.96 -11.30 2.11
N LEU A 103 7.22 -10.49 1.09
CA LEU A 103 7.19 -10.94 -0.30
C LEU A 103 8.61 -11.19 -0.78
N PHE A 104 8.78 -12.30 -1.49
CA PHE A 104 10.07 -12.73 -2.01
C PHE A 104 9.91 -13.15 -3.45
N ALA A 105 10.85 -12.74 -4.29
CA ALA A 105 10.94 -13.16 -5.68
C ALA A 105 12.40 -13.27 -6.11
N GLU A 106 12.66 -14.25 -6.96
CA GLU A 106 13.93 -14.47 -7.61
C GLU A 106 13.70 -14.76 -9.09
N ASP A 107 14.59 -14.27 -9.93
CA ASP A 107 14.66 -14.64 -11.34
C ASP A 107 16.10 -14.63 -11.85
N SER A 108 16.36 -15.38 -12.91
CA SER A 108 17.66 -15.43 -13.57
C SER A 108 17.49 -15.38 -15.08
N GLU A 109 18.23 -14.48 -15.73
CA GLU A 109 18.15 -14.21 -17.15
C GLU A 109 19.53 -13.93 -17.77
N ARG A 110 19.56 -13.86 -19.10
CA ARG A 110 20.70 -13.47 -19.92
C ARG A 110 21.07 -11.99 -19.81
N ASP A 111 20.12 -11.17 -19.38
CA ASP A 111 20.26 -9.71 -19.24
C ASP A 111 19.82 -9.28 -17.84
N LEU A 112 20.65 -8.46 -17.19
CA LEU A 112 20.39 -7.89 -15.87
C LEU A 112 19.07 -7.10 -15.83
N TYR A 113 18.80 -6.27 -16.84
CA TYR A 113 17.58 -5.45 -16.88
C TYR A 113 16.32 -6.32 -17.00
N ALA A 114 16.41 -7.39 -17.78
CA ALA A 114 15.33 -8.38 -17.90
C ALA A 114 15.08 -9.09 -16.57
N ALA A 115 16.15 -9.51 -15.87
CA ALA A 115 16.03 -10.14 -14.55
C ALA A 115 15.34 -9.21 -13.53
N ILE A 116 15.74 -7.94 -13.47
CA ILE A 116 15.13 -6.92 -12.58
C ILE A 116 13.64 -6.76 -12.89
N ASP A 117 13.30 -6.65 -14.18
CA ASP A 117 11.92 -6.44 -14.62
C ASP A 117 11.01 -7.64 -14.29
N LEU A 118 11.52 -8.87 -14.47
CA LEU A 118 10.79 -10.09 -14.15
C LEU A 118 10.55 -10.23 -12.65
N VAL A 119 11.57 -9.99 -11.84
CA VAL A 119 11.46 -10.00 -10.37
C VAL A 119 10.46 -8.95 -9.90
N THR A 120 10.51 -7.75 -10.46
CA THR A 120 9.56 -6.67 -10.15
C THR A 120 8.13 -7.12 -10.46
N LYS A 121 7.88 -7.66 -11.65
CA LYS A 121 6.55 -8.18 -12.03
C LYS A 121 6.05 -9.27 -11.08
N LYS A 122 6.92 -10.18 -10.63
CA LYS A 122 6.55 -11.23 -9.66
C LYS A 122 6.10 -10.61 -8.33
N ILE A 123 6.81 -9.61 -7.80
CA ILE A 123 6.41 -8.91 -6.57
C ILE A 123 5.11 -8.14 -6.77
N GLU A 124 4.94 -7.41 -7.88
CA GLU A 124 3.69 -6.72 -8.19
C GLU A 124 2.48 -7.68 -8.20
N GLN A 125 2.64 -8.87 -8.79
CA GLN A 125 1.61 -9.90 -8.79
C GLN A 125 1.30 -10.41 -7.39
N GLN A 126 2.32 -10.59 -6.54
CA GLN A 126 2.13 -11.00 -5.15
C GLN A 126 1.36 -9.93 -4.34
N ILE A 127 1.70 -8.64 -4.50
CA ILE A 127 0.98 -7.52 -3.89
C ILE A 127 -0.49 -7.53 -4.34
N ARG A 128 -0.75 -7.64 -5.64
CA ARG A 128 -2.13 -7.69 -6.18
C ARG A 128 -2.92 -8.88 -5.63
N LYS A 129 -2.33 -10.08 -5.61
CA LYS A 129 -2.96 -11.28 -5.03
C LYS A 129 -3.32 -11.07 -3.56
N ARG A 130 -2.41 -10.47 -2.79
CA ARG A 130 -2.62 -10.15 -1.38
C ARG A 130 -3.76 -9.15 -1.18
N HIS A 131 -3.79 -8.06 -1.95
CA HIS A 131 -4.88 -7.08 -1.92
C HIS A 131 -6.24 -7.69 -2.28
N ASN A 132 -6.28 -8.54 -3.30
CA ASN A 132 -7.52 -9.21 -3.71
C ASN A 132 -8.03 -10.16 -2.63
N LYS A 133 -7.13 -10.93 -1.98
CA LYS A 133 -7.49 -11.81 -0.87
C LYS A 133 -8.05 -11.03 0.33
N TYR A 134 -7.48 -9.86 0.62
CA TYR A 134 -7.97 -8.99 1.69
C TYR A 134 -9.37 -8.42 1.37
N LYS A 135 -9.59 -7.95 0.14
CA LYS A 135 -10.91 -7.47 -0.31
C LYS A 135 -11.96 -8.57 -0.26
N ALA A 136 -11.65 -9.76 -0.78
CA ALA A 136 -12.57 -10.90 -0.78
C ALA A 136 -13.03 -11.27 0.63
N ARG A 137 -12.11 -11.34 1.61
CA ARG A 137 -12.44 -11.59 3.02
C ARG A 137 -13.40 -10.55 3.59
N LYS A 138 -13.20 -9.27 3.29
CA LYS A 138 -14.09 -8.19 3.74
C LYS A 138 -15.50 -8.32 3.17
N HIS A 139 -15.63 -8.66 1.89
CA HIS A 139 -16.93 -8.88 1.26
C HIS A 139 -17.67 -10.07 1.90
N THR A 140 -16.98 -11.20 2.16
CA THR A 140 -17.59 -12.36 2.81
C THR A 140 -18.05 -12.04 4.23
N LEU A 141 -17.23 -11.35 5.03
CA LEU A 141 -17.58 -10.95 6.39
C LEU A 141 -18.79 -10.00 6.40
N ALA A 142 -18.83 -9.03 5.50
CA ALA A 142 -19.96 -8.11 5.37
C ALA A 142 -21.26 -8.84 5.01
N ALA A 143 -21.19 -9.80 4.07
CA ALA A 143 -22.32 -10.62 3.67
C ALA A 143 -22.84 -11.49 4.83
N GLN A 144 -21.95 -12.15 5.57
CA GLN A 144 -22.30 -12.94 6.75
C GLN A 144 -22.95 -12.08 7.85
N THR A 145 -22.37 -10.90 8.13
CA THR A 145 -22.90 -9.97 9.13
C THR A 145 -24.30 -9.49 8.77
N LYS A 146 -24.56 -9.20 7.48
CA LYS A 146 -25.90 -8.79 7.00
C LYS A 146 -26.92 -9.92 7.16
N ARG A 147 -26.58 -11.16 6.79
CA ARG A 147 -27.47 -12.32 6.93
C ARG A 147 -27.85 -12.57 8.39
N LYS A 148 -26.85 -12.58 9.29
CA LYS A 148 -27.09 -12.76 10.72
C LYS A 148 -28.03 -11.69 11.32
N ARG A 149 -27.95 -10.44 10.85
CA ARG A 149 -28.87 -9.37 11.27
C ARG A 149 -30.29 -9.54 10.73
N GLN A 150 -30.44 -10.04 9.51
CA GLN A 150 -31.75 -10.32 8.92
C GLN A 150 -32.45 -11.48 9.63
N GLU A 151 -31.72 -12.54 9.95
CA GLU A 151 -32.23 -13.68 10.72
C GLU A 151 -32.66 -13.28 12.15
N ALA A 152 -31.90 -12.40 12.80
CA ALA A 152 -32.21 -11.91 14.15
C ALA A 152 -33.38 -10.90 14.22
N GLY A 153 -33.79 -10.31 13.09
CA GLY A 153 -34.91 -9.37 13.02
C GLY A 153 -36.25 -10.00 12.64
N ILE A 154 -36.30 -11.33 12.47
CA ILE A 154 -37.50 -12.09 12.10
C ILE A 154 -38.10 -12.83 13.33
N GLN A 155 -37.56 -12.62 14.53
CA GLN A 155 -38.09 -13.18 15.78
C GLN A 155 -38.95 -12.19 16.56
#